data_AF-A0A1Y5H3U9-F1
#
_entry.id   AF-A0A1Y5H3U9-F1
#
_cell.length_a   1.000
_cell.length_b   1.000
_cell.length_c   1.000
_cell.angle_alpha   90.00
_cell.angle_beta   90.00
_cell.angle_gamma   90.00
#
_symmetry.space_group_name_H-M   'P 1'
#
loop_
_entity.id
_entity.type
_entity.pdbx_description
1 polymer ?
#
loop_
_entity_poly.entity_id
_entity_poly.type
_entity_poly.pdbx_seq_one_letter_code
_entity_poly.pdbx_strand_id
1 'polypeptide(L)'
;MSISEELNEIMSIQLVKTDGLLDKVISSLDDLLDTHSPDEILASMMGLKERYKQAELKARKSMSGGMGGEFHMAAALRSSYLNQSIKYIESANKCRQSD
;
A
#
# COMPACT_ATOMS: atom_id res chain seq x y z
N MET A 1 9.25 -1.09 15.97
CA MET A 1 7.99 -0.81 15.27
C MET A 1 7.56 -2.10 14.60
N SER A 2 6.27 -2.39 14.45
CA SER A 2 5.86 -3.59 13.70
C SER A 2 5.93 -3.35 12.19
N ILE A 3 6.18 -4.39 11.39
CA ILE A 3 6.15 -4.31 9.92
C ILE A 3 4.84 -3.70 9.39
N SER A 4 3.73 -3.95 10.08
CA SER A 4 2.42 -3.40 9.75
C SER A 4 2.31 -1.90 10.00
N GLU A 5 3.00 -1.38 11.02
CA GLU A 5 3.05 0.05 11.33
C GLU A 5 3.98 0.78 10.34
N GLU A 6 5.16 0.22 10.06
CA GLU A 6 6.10 0.76 9.07
C GLU A 6 5.47 0.85 7.68
N LEU A 7 4.83 -0.24 7.22
CA LEU A 7 4.10 -0.23 5.96
C LEU A 7 2.97 0.81 5.95
N ASN A 8 2.25 0.97 7.06
CA ASN A 8 1.18 1.95 7.14
C ASN A 8 1.72 3.40 7.10
N GLU A 9 2.90 3.66 7.67
CA GLU A 9 3.60 4.95 7.52
C GLU A 9 4.03 5.19 6.08
N ILE A 10 4.65 4.20 5.42
CA ILE A 10 5.05 4.29 4.00
C ILE A 10 3.84 4.57 3.11
N MET A 11 2.72 3.88 3.35
CA MET A 11 1.48 4.12 2.61
C MET A 11 0.83 5.48 2.92
N SER A 12 1.18 6.09 4.06
CA SER A 12 0.70 7.42 4.45
C SER A 12 1.52 8.56 3.85
N ILE A 13 2.69 8.27 3.25
CA ILE A 13 3.51 9.26 2.51
C ILE A 13 2.74 9.81 1.29
N GLN A 14 1.65 9.15 0.86
CA GLN A 14 0.86 9.57 -0.28
C GLN A 14 -0.40 10.38 0.06
N LEU A 15 -0.40 11.62 -0.46
CA LEU A 15 -1.60 12.46 -0.63
C LEU A 15 -1.69 13.12 -2.03
N VAL A 16 -0.86 12.74 -3.01
CA VAL A 16 -0.84 13.38 -4.34
C VAL A 16 -0.88 12.33 -5.46
N LYS A 17 -1.77 12.52 -6.44
CA LYS A 17 -1.85 11.71 -7.67
C LYS A 17 -0.50 11.74 -8.39
N THR A 18 0.20 10.62 -8.41
CA THR A 18 1.43 10.42 -9.17
C THR A 18 1.30 9.14 -10.00
N ASP A 19 1.82 9.17 -11.23
CA ASP A 19 1.94 7.98 -12.07
C ASP A 19 3.15 7.18 -11.60
N GLY A 20 2.94 6.23 -10.68
CA GLY A 20 3.98 5.35 -10.16
C GLY A 20 4.19 5.43 -8.65
N LEU A 21 5.14 4.63 -8.16
CA LEU A 21 5.66 4.73 -6.79
C LEU A 21 6.63 5.93 -6.71
N LEU A 22 6.51 6.72 -5.64
CA LEU A 22 7.49 7.76 -5.34
C LEU A 22 8.83 7.12 -4.97
N ASP A 23 9.95 7.72 -5.38
CA ASP A 23 11.30 7.24 -5.03
C ASP A 23 11.49 7.03 -3.52
N LYS A 24 10.90 7.91 -2.70
CA LYS A 24 10.93 7.78 -1.24
C LYS A 24 10.25 6.50 -0.76
N VAL A 25 9.16 6.09 -1.41
CA VAL A 25 8.47 4.84 -1.08
C VAL A 25 9.26 3.64 -1.58
N ILE A 26 9.84 3.71 -2.77
CA ILE A 26 10.73 2.65 -3.28
C ILE A 26 11.88 2.43 -2.29
N SER A 27 12.58 3.49 -1.90
CA SER A 27 13.67 3.43 -0.92
C SER A 27 13.22 2.82 0.41
N SER A 28 12.06 3.22 0.96
CA SER A 28 11.56 2.63 2.21
C SER A 28 11.12 1.18 2.08
N LEU A 29 10.68 0.75 0.89
CA LEU A 29 10.38 -0.65 0.60
C LEU A 29 11.65 -1.49 0.46
N ASP A 30 12.72 -0.92 -0.11
CA ASP A 30 14.04 -1.55 -0.16
C ASP A 30 14.63 -1.70 1.25
N ASP A 31 14.55 -0.67 2.09
CA ASP A 31 14.97 -0.73 3.50
C ASP A 31 14.22 -1.86 4.27
N LEU A 32 12.92 -2.03 3.98
CA LEU A 32 12.13 -3.15 4.51
C LEU A 32 12.61 -4.51 3.99
N LEU A 33 12.98 -4.60 2.70
CA LEU A 33 13.52 -5.82 2.10
C LEU A 33 14.90 -6.21 2.63
N ASP A 34 15.62 -5.28 3.24
CA ASP A 34 16.91 -5.54 3.88
C ASP A 34 16.75 -6.05 5.32
N THR A 35 15.60 -5.81 5.94
CA THR A 35 15.32 -6.14 7.34
C THR A 35 14.31 -7.28 7.53
N HIS A 36 13.45 -7.50 6.53
CA HIS A 36 12.37 -8.49 6.56
C HIS A 36 12.35 -9.34 5.30
N SER A 37 11.81 -10.57 5.41
CA SER A 37 11.64 -11.40 4.23
C SER A 37 10.55 -10.84 3.31
N PRO A 38 10.68 -11.00 1.98
CA PRO A 38 9.66 -10.57 1.03
C PRO A 38 8.27 -11.16 1.34
N ASP A 39 8.21 -12.40 1.81
CA ASP A 39 6.96 -13.08 2.14
C ASP A 39 6.25 -12.44 3.35
N GLU A 40 6.99 -12.03 4.38
CA GLU A 40 6.45 -11.31 5.54
C GLU A 40 5.91 -9.93 5.15
N ILE A 41 6.64 -9.21 4.29
CA ILE A 41 6.22 -7.92 3.74
C ILE A 41 4.92 -8.09 2.93
N LEU A 42 4.87 -9.08 2.04
CA LEU A 42 3.69 -9.35 1.20
C LEU A 42 2.47 -9.76 2.04
N ALA A 43 2.65 -10.63 3.03
CA ALA A 43 1.57 -11.01 3.95
C ALA A 43 0.99 -9.78 4.67
N SER A 44 1.85 -8.88 5.13
CA SER A 44 1.45 -7.64 5.80
C SER A 44 0.74 -6.66 4.87
N MET A 45 1.25 -6.52 3.63
CA MET A 45 0.60 -5.71 2.59
C MET A 45 -0.78 -6.27 2.19
N MET A 46 -0.95 -7.60 2.14
CA MET A 46 -2.26 -8.22 1.91
C MET A 46 -3.25 -7.90 3.03
N GLY A 47 -2.79 -7.92 4.28
CA GLY A 47 -3.61 -7.48 5.43
C GLY A 47 -4.05 -6.01 5.30
N LEU A 48 -3.16 -5.12 4.88
CA LEU A 48 -3.50 -3.71 4.62
C LEU A 48 -4.51 -3.57 3.47
N LYS A 49 -4.38 -4.37 2.41
CA LYS A 49 -5.29 -4.36 1.26
C LYS A 49 -6.72 -4.69 1.68
N GLU A 50 -6.90 -5.68 2.54
CA GLU A 50 -8.22 -6.01 3.08
C GLU A 50 -8.79 -4.86 3.92
N ARG A 51 -7.97 -4.25 4.79
CA ARG A 51 -8.38 -3.09 5.59
C ARG A 51 -8.83 -1.91 4.72
N TYR A 52 -8.10 -1.61 3.64
CA TYR A 52 -8.46 -0.54 2.72
C TYR A 52 -9.75 -0.84 1.95
N LYS A 53 -9.95 -2.10 1.52
CA LYS A 53 -11.20 -2.54 0.90
C LYS A 53 -12.40 -2.41 1.83
N GLN A 54 -12.25 -2.80 3.11
CA GLN A 54 -13.30 -2.63 4.12
C GLN A 54 -13.61 -1.16 4.39
N ALA A 55 -12.58 -0.31 4.49
CA ALA A 55 -12.75 1.13 4.65
C ALA A 55 -13.48 1.76 3.44
N GLU A 56 -13.15 1.35 2.23
CA GLU A 56 -13.83 1.80 1.01
C GLU A 56 -15.31 1.37 1.00
N LEU A 57 -15.60 0.10 1.31
CA LEU A 57 -16.97 -0.43 1.41
C LEU A 57 -17.78 0.30 2.48
N LYS A 58 -17.17 0.60 3.62
CA LYS A 58 -17.82 1.36 4.70
C LYS A 58 -18.13 2.79 4.26
N ALA A 59 -17.17 3.46 3.61
CA ALA A 59 -17.38 4.79 3.04
C ALA A 59 -18.54 4.79 2.03
N ARG A 60 -18.64 3.73 1.19
CA ARG A 60 -19.69 3.59 0.16
C ARG A 60 -21.07 3.48 0.81
N LYS A 61 -21.17 2.72 1.90
CA LYS A 61 -22.42 2.51 2.63
C LYS A 61 -22.86 3.72 3.45
N SER A 62 -21.93 4.57 3.89
CA SER A 62 -22.24 5.83 4.58
C SER A 62 -22.65 6.98 3.64
N MET A 63 -22.62 6.76 2.31
CA MET A 63 -22.96 7.78 1.33
C MET A 63 -24.47 7.96 1.12
N SER A 64 -25.06 8.84 1.93
CA SER A 64 -26.26 9.59 1.57
C SER A 64 -25.99 11.10 1.48
N GLY A 65 -24.81 11.50 0.97
CA GLY A 65 -24.44 12.92 0.79
C GLY A 65 -23.05 13.17 0.16
N GLY A 66 -22.88 14.33 -0.49
CA GLY A 66 -21.76 14.68 -1.40
C GLY A 66 -20.32 14.59 -0.87
N MET A 67 -20.09 14.46 0.44
CA MET A 67 -18.75 14.22 1.01
C MET A 67 -18.17 12.84 0.67
N GLY A 68 -19.00 11.87 0.33
CA GLY A 68 -18.52 10.51 0.09
C GLY A 68 -17.60 10.35 -1.12
N GLY A 69 -17.77 11.17 -2.17
CA GLY A 69 -16.95 11.10 -3.39
C GLY A 69 -15.45 11.30 -3.14
N GLU A 70 -15.09 12.20 -2.22
CA GLU A 70 -13.69 12.48 -1.87
C GLU A 70 -13.06 11.33 -1.07
N PHE A 71 -13.82 10.76 -0.12
CA PHE A 71 -13.38 9.57 0.63
C PHE A 71 -13.21 8.35 -0.28
N HIS A 72 -14.07 8.19 -1.30
CA HIS A 72 -13.88 7.16 -2.32
C HIS A 72 -12.62 7.35 -3.13
N MET A 73 -12.34 8.58 -3.55
CA MET A 73 -11.16 8.89 -4.32
C MET A 73 -9.89 8.63 -3.50
N ALA A 74 -9.85 9.04 -2.23
CA ALA A 74 -8.72 8.76 -1.34
C ALA A 74 -8.50 7.26 -1.09
N ALA A 75 -9.57 6.49 -0.86
CA ALA A 75 -9.48 5.04 -0.66
C ALA A 75 -9.02 4.30 -1.93
N ALA A 76 -9.50 4.72 -3.10
CA ALA A 76 -9.09 4.17 -4.39
C ALA A 76 -7.62 4.48 -4.70
N LEU A 77 -7.15 5.70 -4.40
CA LEU A 77 -5.74 6.07 -4.56
C LEU A 77 -4.83 5.22 -3.66
N ARG A 78 -5.17 5.08 -2.36
CA ARG A 78 -4.41 4.22 -1.43
C ARG A 78 -4.37 2.77 -1.88
N SER A 79 -5.49 2.25 -2.37
CA SER A 79 -5.55 0.86 -2.88
C SER A 79 -4.72 0.68 -4.16
N SER A 80 -4.74 1.66 -5.08
CA SER A 80 -3.90 1.65 -6.27
C SER A 80 -2.42 1.66 -5.90
N TYR A 81 -2.03 2.51 -4.95
CA TYR A 81 -0.65 2.64 -4.51
C TYR A 81 -0.12 1.39 -3.80
N LEU A 82 -0.94 0.79 -2.94
CA LEU A 82 -0.61 -0.48 -2.30
C LEU A 82 -0.44 -1.60 -3.34
N ASN A 83 -1.29 -1.67 -4.38
CA ASN A 83 -1.12 -2.67 -5.43
C ASN A 83 0.17 -2.47 -6.23
N GLN A 84 0.60 -1.23 -6.45
CA GLN A 84 1.90 -0.94 -7.09
C GLN A 84 3.06 -1.38 -6.19
N SER A 85 2.96 -1.12 -4.89
CA SER A 85 3.95 -1.54 -3.88
C SER A 85 4.07 -3.06 -3.80
N ILE A 86 2.94 -3.78 -3.82
CA ILE A 86 2.93 -5.26 -3.87
C ILE A 86 3.67 -5.76 -5.11
N LYS A 87 3.35 -5.22 -6.29
CA LYS A 87 4.01 -5.62 -7.54
C LYS A 87 5.52 -5.35 -7.51
N TYR A 88 5.94 -4.26 -6.88
CA TYR A 88 7.35 -3.94 -6.70
C TYR A 88 8.06 -5.01 -5.87
N ILE A 89 7.52 -5.35 -4.69
CA ILE A 89 8.07 -6.40 -3.82
C ILE A 89 8.07 -7.77 -4.51
N GLU A 90 7.00 -8.13 -5.23
CA GLU A 90 6.93 -9.38 -5.99
C GLU A 90 8.03 -9.47 -7.07
N SER A 91 8.29 -8.36 -7.78
CA SER A 91 9.37 -8.29 -8.77
C SER A 91 10.75 -8.37 -8.12
N ALA A 92 10.98 -7.64 -7.02
CA ALA A 92 12.23 -7.69 -6.28
C ALA A 92 12.52 -9.10 -5.74
N ASN A 93 11.50 -9.80 -5.25
CA ASN A 93 11.63 -11.18 -4.77
C ASN A 93 12.04 -12.14 -5.91
N LYS A 94 11.44 -12.02 -7.10
CA LYS A 94 11.79 -12.84 -8.27
C LYS A 94 13.23 -12.63 -8.73
N CYS A 95 13.72 -11.38 -8.72
CA CYS A 95 15.11 -11.07 -9.03
C CYS A 95 16.06 -11.74 -8.02
N ARG A 96 15.77 -11.62 -6.72
CA ARG A 96 16.59 -12.23 -5.65
C ARG A 96 16.61 -13.76 -5.67
N GLN A 97 15.58 -14.41 -6.23
CA GLN A 97 15.52 -15.87 -6.38
C GLN A 97 16.21 -16.40 -7.64
N SER A 98 16.65 -15.51 -8.54
CA SER A 98 17.30 -15.86 -9.81
C SER A 98 18.84 -15.80 -9.74
N ASP A 99 19.40 -15.38 -8.61
CA ASP A 99 20.83 -15.41 -8.26
C ASP A 99 21.15 -16.63 -7.38
#